data_AF-A0A0D0D1Y7-F1
#
_entry.id   AF-A0A0D0D1Y7-F1
#
_cell.length_a   1.000
_cell.length_b   1.000
_cell.length_c   1.000
_cell.angle_alpha   90.00
_cell.angle_beta   90.00
_cell.angle_gamma   90.00
#
_symmetry.space_group_name_H-M   'P 1'
#
loop_
_entity.id
_entity.type
_entity.pdbx_description
1 polymer ?
#
loop_
_entity_poly.entity_id
_entity_poly.type
_entity_poly.pdbx_seq_one_letter_code
_entity_poly.pdbx_strand_id
1 'polypeptide(L)'
;MALRVDTNLENYAVKDAESGVKYLKSKLLCVVGELINSEHPMTTLFNISQLKNISKPATEAIRAVAYLLGEQEMTKLATMISTQVKEMISGEVASHVVAAISLHITNLMKTADQLETNTKEVERLVERINGQDPPTQISTPNTNTPSYSNTVKGSNPQSHPMINTAERQILLAIVNGEPLYRTEQTATSIAKDVQRLNSAASAKWLWEDENQDHFLNALGTPVEMKNRIHSVIVPFVPISSPVDNTNWLRALELENDLPDNSISLVK
;
A
#
# COMPACT_ATOMS: atom_id res chain seq x y z
N MET A 1 41.18 -6.74 69.80
CA MET A 1 41.17 -5.76 68.70
C MET A 1 39.87 -5.97 67.92
N ALA A 2 38.89 -5.08 68.06
CA ALA A 2 37.57 -5.27 67.44
C ALA A 2 37.58 -4.72 66.01
N LEU A 3 37.31 -5.57 65.03
CA LEU A 3 37.08 -5.13 63.66
C LEU A 3 35.73 -4.40 63.61
N ARG A 4 35.76 -3.07 63.45
CA ARG A 4 34.61 -2.37 62.88
C ARG A 4 34.41 -2.89 61.47
N VAL A 5 33.38 -3.71 61.28
CA VAL A 5 32.69 -3.73 60.00
C VAL A 5 31.94 -2.41 59.96
N ASP A 6 32.53 -1.40 59.34
CA ASP A 6 31.80 -0.19 58.96
C ASP A 6 30.78 -0.62 57.91
N THR A 7 29.58 -1.00 58.38
CA THR A 7 28.42 -1.26 57.54
C THR A 7 28.09 0.04 56.84
N ASN A 8 28.63 0.20 55.64
CA ASN A 8 28.50 1.40 54.84
C ASN A 8 27.05 1.51 54.35
N LEU A 9 26.20 2.05 55.23
CA LEU A 9 24.76 2.20 55.07
C LEU A 9 24.47 3.39 54.14
N GLU A 10 25.10 3.38 52.97
CA GLU A 10 25.09 4.47 52.01
C GLU A 10 23.68 4.67 51.45
N ASN A 11 22.98 5.64 52.05
CA ASN A 11 21.88 6.40 51.45
C ASN A 11 21.05 5.63 50.41
N TYR A 12 20.30 4.63 50.85
CA TYR A 12 19.19 4.04 50.08
C TYR A 12 18.02 5.03 49.82
N ALA A 13 18.20 6.30 50.17
CA ALA A 13 17.31 7.40 49.83
C ALA A 13 17.42 7.72 48.33
N VAL A 14 16.51 7.14 47.54
CA VAL A 14 16.19 7.61 46.19
C VAL A 14 15.62 9.02 46.29
N LYS A 15 16.27 9.99 45.62
CA LYS A 15 15.92 11.43 45.65
C LYS A 15 15.46 11.96 44.30
N ASP A 16 15.80 11.23 43.24
CA ASP A 16 15.68 11.60 41.84
C ASP A 16 15.71 10.33 40.97
N ALA A 17 15.53 10.47 39.66
CA ALA A 17 15.52 9.33 38.75
C ALA A 17 16.87 8.59 38.69
N GLU A 18 18.00 9.30 38.74
CA GLU A 18 19.35 8.71 38.61
C GLU A 18 19.71 7.84 39.83
N SER A 19 19.49 8.36 41.04
CA SER A 19 19.61 7.61 42.30
C SER A 19 18.64 6.44 42.37
N GLY A 20 17.43 6.57 41.80
CA GLY A 20 16.48 5.47 41.62
C GLY A 20 17.04 4.34 40.74
N VAL A 21 17.55 4.70 39.56
CA VAL A 21 18.18 3.74 38.63
C VAL A 21 19.42 3.08 39.25
N LYS A 22 20.27 3.87 39.93
CA LYS A 22 21.45 3.37 40.64
C LYS A 22 21.06 2.40 41.77
N TYR A 23 20.02 2.72 42.54
CA TYR A 23 19.47 1.82 43.55
C TYR A 23 19.00 0.49 42.93
N LEU A 24 18.14 0.55 41.91
CA LEU A 24 17.56 -0.65 41.29
C LEU A 24 18.65 -1.55 40.65
N LYS A 25 19.65 -0.97 39.98
CA LYS A 25 20.81 -1.71 39.46
C LYS A 25 21.65 -2.32 40.58
N SER A 26 21.89 -1.60 41.68
CA SER A 26 22.63 -2.12 42.85
C SER A 26 21.90 -3.25 43.60
N LYS A 27 20.58 -3.38 43.43
CA LYS A 27 19.76 -4.47 43.99
C LYS A 27 19.44 -5.58 42.98
N LEU A 28 20.00 -5.51 41.76
CA LEU A 28 19.73 -6.43 40.65
C LEU A 28 18.23 -6.55 40.31
N LEU A 29 17.48 -5.46 40.49
CA LEU A 29 16.04 -5.38 40.18
C LEU A 29 15.75 -4.97 38.72
N CYS A 30 16.74 -4.40 38.04
CA CYS A 30 16.74 -4.14 36.59
C CYS A 30 17.84 -4.96 35.89
N VAL A 31 17.68 -5.19 34.59
CA VAL A 31 18.76 -5.65 33.70
C VAL A 31 19.88 -4.61 33.69
N VAL A 32 21.14 -5.07 33.67
CA VAL A 32 22.33 -4.22 33.66
C VAL A 32 22.99 -4.27 32.28
N GLY A 33 22.98 -3.13 31.58
CA GLY A 33 23.57 -2.97 30.25
C GLY A 33 22.65 -2.21 29.29
N GLU A 34 21.34 -2.32 29.50
CA GLU A 34 20.32 -1.75 28.60
C GLU A 34 19.92 -0.32 28.97
N LEU A 35 19.36 0.36 27.96
CA LEU A 35 18.65 1.64 28.08
C LEU A 35 17.24 1.37 28.63
N ILE A 36 16.82 2.20 29.59
CA ILE A 36 15.55 2.03 30.30
C ILE A 36 14.40 2.43 29.37
N ASN A 37 13.81 1.41 28.72
CA ASN A 37 12.56 1.52 27.97
C ASN A 37 11.34 1.34 28.89
N SER A 38 10.13 1.31 28.33
CA SER A 38 8.88 1.16 29.09
C SER A 38 8.65 -0.26 29.65
N GLU A 39 9.38 -1.27 29.17
CA GLU A 39 9.35 -2.64 29.69
C GLU A 39 10.16 -2.78 30.98
N HIS A 40 11.21 -1.95 31.15
CA HIS A 40 12.04 -1.95 32.36
C HIS A 40 11.22 -1.70 33.64
N PRO A 41 10.33 -0.70 33.75
CA PRO A 41 9.40 -0.55 34.87
C PRO A 41 8.57 -1.79 35.16
N MET A 42 8.00 -2.45 34.14
CA MET A 42 7.19 -3.66 34.30
C MET A 42 8.02 -4.81 34.89
N THR A 43 9.18 -5.09 34.29
CA THR A 43 10.14 -6.10 34.77
C THR A 43 10.65 -5.79 36.18
N THR A 44 10.87 -4.51 36.49
CA THR A 44 11.31 -4.06 37.81
C THR A 44 10.23 -4.29 38.87
N LEU A 45 8.98 -3.94 38.58
CA LEU A 45 7.84 -4.21 39.45
C LEU A 45 7.67 -5.73 39.67
N PHE A 46 7.77 -6.53 38.62
CA PHE A 46 7.77 -7.99 38.74
C PHE A 46 8.89 -8.48 39.69
N ASN A 47 10.14 -8.06 39.47
CA ASN A 47 11.28 -8.43 40.32
C ASN A 47 11.11 -7.99 41.78
N ILE A 48 10.58 -6.79 42.03
CA ILE A 48 10.21 -6.34 43.38
C ILE A 48 9.17 -7.27 43.99
N SER A 49 8.11 -7.64 43.25
CA SER A 49 7.00 -8.48 43.75
C SER A 49 7.43 -9.88 44.24
N GLN A 50 8.61 -10.34 43.82
CA GLN A 50 9.22 -11.63 44.17
C GLN A 50 10.19 -11.53 45.38
N LEU A 51 10.39 -10.34 45.96
CA LEU A 51 11.23 -10.17 47.14
C LEU A 51 10.62 -10.82 48.39
N LYS A 52 11.48 -11.41 49.22
CA LYS A 52 11.07 -12.02 50.50
C LYS A 52 10.43 -10.97 51.42
N ASN A 53 9.39 -11.40 52.15
CA ASN A 53 8.61 -10.61 53.10
C ASN A 53 7.67 -9.54 52.51
N ILE A 54 7.46 -9.49 51.19
CA ILE A 54 6.32 -8.75 50.63
C ILE A 54 5.01 -9.53 50.95
N SER A 55 3.97 -8.81 51.36
CA SER A 55 2.66 -9.40 51.63
C SER A 55 1.92 -9.69 50.33
N LYS A 56 1.14 -10.79 50.28
CA LYS A 56 0.40 -11.17 49.06
C LYS A 56 -0.43 -10.02 48.45
N PRO A 57 -1.17 -9.19 49.23
CA PRO A 57 -1.88 -8.05 48.66
C PRO A 57 -0.97 -7.02 47.97
N ALA A 58 0.24 -6.78 48.50
CA ALA A 58 1.21 -5.90 47.87
C ALA A 58 1.81 -6.53 46.60
N THR A 59 2.10 -7.83 46.59
CA THR A 59 2.54 -8.56 45.39
C THR A 59 1.51 -8.44 44.26
N GLU A 60 0.21 -8.65 44.51
CA GLU A 60 -0.81 -8.53 43.46
C GLU A 60 -1.04 -7.06 43.03
N ALA A 61 -0.98 -6.09 43.96
CA ALA A 61 -1.06 -4.67 43.61
C ALA A 61 0.10 -4.21 42.71
N ILE A 62 1.32 -4.68 42.99
CA ILE A 62 2.51 -4.42 42.17
C ILE A 62 2.35 -5.00 40.76
N ARG A 63 1.79 -6.22 40.63
CA ARG A 63 1.48 -6.83 39.32
C ARG A 63 0.40 -6.04 38.57
N ALA A 64 -0.65 -5.58 39.24
CA ALA A 64 -1.70 -4.77 38.61
C ALA A 64 -1.14 -3.47 38.02
N VAL A 65 -0.27 -2.76 38.75
CA VAL A 65 0.41 -1.56 38.24
C VAL A 65 1.34 -1.91 37.06
N ALA A 66 2.04 -3.05 37.11
CA ALA A 66 2.90 -3.50 36.03
C ALA A 66 2.12 -3.73 34.72
N TYR A 67 0.95 -4.38 34.78
CA TYR A 67 0.07 -4.58 33.62
C TYR A 67 -0.47 -3.26 33.06
N LEU A 68 -0.95 -2.35 33.92
CA LEU A 68 -1.49 -1.05 33.50
C LEU A 68 -0.44 -0.18 32.79
N LEU A 69 0.83 -0.23 33.21
CA LEU A 69 1.93 0.47 32.52
C LEU A 69 2.17 -0.09 31.10
N GLY A 70 2.06 -1.40 30.92
CA GLY A 70 2.14 -2.04 29.60
C GLY A 70 0.98 -1.62 28.68
N GLU A 71 -0.24 -1.63 29.20
CA GLU A 71 -1.44 -1.20 28.46
C GLU A 71 -1.38 0.27 28.06
N GLN A 72 -0.88 1.15 28.94
CA GLN A 72 -0.66 2.57 28.64
C GLN A 72 0.34 2.76 27.49
N GLU A 73 1.49 2.08 27.53
CA GLU A 73 2.53 2.25 26.51
C GLU A 73 2.17 1.58 25.18
N MET A 74 1.45 0.45 25.18
CA MET A 74 0.84 -0.11 23.96
C MET A 74 -0.21 0.86 23.35
N THR A 75 -1.03 1.50 24.18
CA THR A 75 -2.01 2.51 23.74
C THR A 75 -1.33 3.74 23.13
N LYS A 76 -0.24 4.22 23.76
CA LYS A 76 0.60 5.33 23.27
C LYS A 76 1.30 4.99 21.94
N LEU A 77 1.81 3.77 21.80
CA LEU A 77 2.38 3.28 20.54
C LEU A 77 1.31 3.20 19.44
N ALA A 78 0.14 2.62 19.74
CA ALA A 78 -0.97 2.52 18.79
C ALA A 78 -1.51 3.89 18.34
N THR A 79 -1.62 4.85 19.26
CA THR A 79 -2.06 6.22 18.94
C THR A 79 -1.00 7.00 18.13
N MET A 80 0.29 6.79 18.40
CA MET A 80 1.38 7.36 17.58
C MET A 80 1.34 6.80 16.15
N ILE A 81 1.25 5.47 15.98
CA ILE A 81 1.14 4.82 14.67
C ILE A 81 -0.12 5.29 13.94
N SER A 82 -1.27 5.33 14.61
CA SER A 82 -2.54 5.81 14.05
C SER A 82 -2.45 7.26 13.55
N THR A 83 -1.76 8.13 14.32
CA THR A 83 -1.52 9.52 13.92
C THR A 83 -0.62 9.60 12.69
N GLN A 84 0.51 8.90 12.68
CA GLN A 84 1.45 8.88 11.56
C GLN A 84 0.82 8.32 10.27
N VAL A 85 0.05 7.23 10.37
CA VAL A 85 -0.68 6.65 9.23
C VAL A 85 -1.75 7.61 8.72
N LYS A 86 -2.49 8.29 9.61
CA LYS A 86 -3.48 9.31 9.24
C LYS A 86 -2.84 10.49 8.51
N GLU A 87 -1.72 11.00 9.00
CA GLU A 87 -0.99 12.11 8.37
C GLU A 87 -0.45 11.72 6.99
N MET A 88 0.19 10.55 6.88
CA MET A 88 0.72 10.01 5.63
C MET A 88 -0.37 9.83 4.57
N ILE A 89 -1.48 9.15 4.92
CA ILE A 89 -2.60 8.93 4.00
C ILE A 89 -3.28 10.26 3.65
N SER A 90 -3.46 11.18 4.62
CA SER A 90 -4.09 12.47 4.36
C SER A 90 -3.27 13.36 3.41
N GLY A 91 -1.93 13.31 3.51
CA GLY A 91 -1.04 14.02 2.58
C GLY A 91 -1.07 13.41 1.18
N GLU A 92 -0.95 12.08 1.10
CA GLU A 92 -0.87 11.37 -0.18
C GLU A 92 -2.20 11.40 -0.97
N VAL A 93 -3.33 11.25 -0.28
CA VAL A 93 -4.66 11.39 -0.89
C VAL A 93 -4.91 12.83 -1.34
N ALA A 94 -4.49 13.85 -0.56
CA ALA A 94 -4.59 15.24 -1.01
C ALA A 94 -3.74 15.52 -2.26
N SER A 95 -2.51 15.00 -2.30
CA SER A 95 -1.61 15.07 -3.47
C SER A 95 -2.26 14.46 -4.71
N HIS A 96 -2.75 13.21 -4.61
CA HIS A 96 -3.43 12.50 -5.71
C HIS A 96 -4.71 13.21 -6.18
N VAL A 97 -5.54 13.71 -5.26
CA VAL A 97 -6.78 14.43 -5.60
C VAL A 97 -6.47 15.74 -6.32
N VAL A 98 -5.48 16.51 -5.86
CA VAL A 98 -5.03 17.74 -6.55
C VAL A 98 -4.52 17.41 -7.95
N ALA A 99 -3.63 16.42 -8.09
CA ALA A 99 -3.07 16.02 -9.38
C ALA A 99 -4.15 15.56 -10.38
N ALA A 100 -5.12 14.75 -9.92
CA ALA A 100 -6.22 14.29 -10.75
C ALA A 100 -7.16 15.43 -11.18
N ILE A 101 -7.51 16.34 -10.26
CA ILE A 101 -8.33 17.52 -10.57
C ILE A 101 -7.60 18.44 -11.56
N SER A 102 -6.30 18.71 -11.36
CA SER A 102 -5.49 19.50 -12.30
C SER A 102 -5.49 18.88 -13.70
N LEU A 103 -5.30 17.57 -13.82
CA LEU A 103 -5.34 16.86 -15.11
C LEU A 103 -6.72 16.98 -15.79
N HIS A 104 -7.81 16.85 -15.03
CA HIS A 104 -9.16 17.06 -15.56
C HIS A 104 -9.40 18.49 -16.03
N ILE A 105 -8.93 19.50 -15.28
CA ILE A 105 -9.01 20.92 -15.67
C ILE A 105 -8.23 21.17 -16.97
N THR A 106 -6.99 20.65 -17.09
CA THR A 106 -6.19 20.79 -18.33
C THR A 106 -6.88 20.17 -19.54
N ASN A 107 -7.48 18.98 -19.39
CA ASN A 107 -8.24 18.34 -20.47
C ASN A 107 -9.51 19.11 -20.84
N LEU A 108 -10.20 19.70 -19.87
CA LEU A 108 -11.38 20.54 -20.09
C LEU A 108 -11.02 21.85 -20.82
N MET A 109 -9.94 22.52 -20.41
CA MET A 109 -9.44 23.72 -21.09
C MET A 109 -9.09 23.43 -22.56
N LYS A 110 -8.29 22.38 -22.82
CA LYS A 110 -7.96 21.95 -24.19
C LYS A 110 -9.21 21.63 -25.04
N THR A 111 -10.27 21.12 -24.42
CA THR A 111 -11.55 20.86 -25.10
C THR A 111 -12.29 22.15 -25.42
N ALA A 112 -12.23 23.16 -24.55
CA ALA A 112 -12.77 24.50 -24.79
C ALA A 112 -12.01 25.23 -25.91
N ASP A 113 -10.66 25.18 -25.91
CA ASP A 113 -9.81 25.78 -26.96
C ASP A 113 -10.15 25.20 -28.36
N GLN A 114 -10.36 23.88 -28.41
CA GLN A 114 -10.78 23.18 -29.64
C GLN A 114 -12.20 23.57 -30.06
N LEU A 115 -13.13 23.74 -29.11
CA LEU A 115 -14.49 24.19 -29.40
C LEU A 115 -14.52 25.63 -29.91
N GLU A 116 -13.74 26.54 -29.32
CA GLU A 116 -13.58 27.93 -29.80
C GLU A 116 -13.00 27.96 -31.23
N THR A 117 -12.00 27.12 -31.50
CA THR A 117 -11.41 26.95 -32.84
C THR A 117 -12.44 26.44 -33.85
N ASN A 118 -13.24 25.45 -33.47
CA ASN A 118 -14.31 24.91 -34.32
C ASN A 118 -15.40 25.97 -34.59
N THR A 119 -15.79 26.76 -33.59
CA THR A 119 -16.77 27.85 -33.74
C THR A 119 -16.31 28.88 -34.78
N LYS A 120 -15.04 29.31 -34.72
CA LYS A 120 -14.47 30.28 -35.68
C LYS A 120 -14.42 29.74 -37.12
N GLU A 121 -14.21 28.43 -37.30
CA GLU A 121 -14.30 27.80 -38.62
C GLU A 121 -15.75 27.70 -39.13
N VAL A 122 -16.73 27.49 -38.24
CA VAL A 122 -18.16 27.54 -38.60
C VAL A 122 -18.58 28.96 -38.99
N GLU A 123 -18.13 29.99 -38.27
CA GLU A 123 -18.36 31.40 -38.63
C GLU A 123 -17.82 31.70 -40.04
N ARG A 124 -16.57 31.30 -40.34
CA ARG A 124 -15.95 31.42 -41.68
C ARG A 124 -16.63 30.61 -42.77
N LEU A 125 -17.41 29.58 -42.43
CA LEU A 125 -18.23 28.84 -43.39
C LEU A 125 -19.55 29.58 -43.67
N VAL A 126 -20.19 30.14 -42.64
CA VAL A 126 -21.39 30.97 -42.77
C VAL A 126 -21.12 32.24 -43.59
N GLU A 127 -20.00 32.93 -43.34
CA GLU A 127 -19.59 34.10 -44.14
C GLU A 127 -19.44 33.76 -45.63
N ARG A 128 -18.81 32.62 -45.96
CA ARG A 128 -18.66 32.16 -47.36
C ARG A 128 -19.99 31.83 -48.02
N ILE A 129 -20.93 31.22 -47.30
CA ILE A 129 -22.26 30.90 -47.83
C ILE A 129 -23.07 32.18 -48.10
N ASN A 130 -23.02 33.16 -47.20
CA ASN A 130 -23.75 34.42 -47.34
C ASN A 130 -23.12 35.38 -48.36
N GLY A 131 -21.82 35.23 -48.66
CA GLY A 131 -21.09 36.05 -49.65
C GLY A 131 -21.15 35.53 -51.09
N GLN A 132 -21.95 34.49 -51.39
CA GLN A 132 -21.98 33.85 -52.70
C GLN A 132 -23.34 34.07 -53.39
N ASP A 133 -23.33 34.83 -54.50
CA ASP A 133 -24.54 35.15 -55.29
C ASP A 133 -25.31 33.88 -55.71
N PRO A 134 -26.66 33.92 -55.70
CA PRO A 134 -27.50 32.72 -55.71
C PRO A 134 -27.36 31.87 -56.99
N PRO A 135 -26.83 30.64 -56.91
CA PRO A 135 -26.78 29.73 -58.04
C PRO A 135 -28.19 29.21 -58.38
N THR A 136 -28.53 29.18 -59.67
CA THR A 136 -29.85 28.70 -60.14
C THR A 136 -30.07 27.23 -59.75
N GLN A 137 -31.20 26.94 -59.10
CA GLN A 137 -31.53 25.60 -58.58
C GLN A 137 -31.70 24.55 -59.69
N ILE A 138 -31.14 23.36 -59.46
CA ILE A 138 -31.66 22.10 -60.00
C ILE A 138 -31.68 21.09 -58.84
N SER A 139 -32.83 20.45 -58.61
CA SER A 139 -33.10 19.68 -57.39
C SER A 139 -33.09 18.17 -57.62
N THR A 140 -32.46 17.42 -56.71
CA THR A 140 -32.79 16.00 -56.45
C THR A 140 -32.55 15.67 -54.96
N PRO A 141 -33.52 15.06 -54.25
CA PRO A 141 -33.31 14.56 -52.89
C PRO A 141 -32.77 13.13 -52.91
N ASN A 142 -31.98 12.74 -51.91
CA ASN A 142 -31.75 11.33 -51.62
C ASN A 142 -31.58 11.09 -50.12
N THR A 143 -32.40 10.19 -49.56
CA THR A 143 -32.46 9.86 -48.13
C THR A 143 -31.69 8.58 -47.84
N ASN A 144 -30.87 8.56 -46.79
CA ASN A 144 -30.49 7.32 -46.07
C ASN A 144 -29.92 7.65 -44.69
N THR A 145 -30.51 7.07 -43.64
CA THR A 145 -30.10 7.28 -42.23
C THR A 145 -29.97 5.94 -41.52
N PRO A 146 -28.75 5.50 -41.11
CA PRO A 146 -28.58 4.29 -40.33
C PRO A 146 -28.95 4.52 -38.85
N SER A 147 -29.77 3.64 -38.28
CA SER A 147 -30.10 3.64 -36.85
C SER A 147 -29.29 2.53 -36.15
N TYR A 148 -28.68 2.86 -35.00
CA TYR A 148 -27.91 1.92 -34.18
C TYR A 148 -28.50 1.83 -32.77
N SER A 149 -29.01 0.65 -32.43
CA SER A 149 -29.39 0.25 -31.07
C SER A 149 -29.06 -1.22 -30.89
N ASN A 150 -28.33 -1.59 -29.83
CA ASN A 150 -28.08 -2.99 -29.47
C ASN A 150 -28.01 -3.17 -27.94
N THR A 151 -28.29 -4.39 -27.48
CA THR A 151 -28.96 -4.59 -26.19
C THR A 151 -28.03 -4.97 -25.03
N VAL A 152 -28.23 -4.34 -23.86
CA VAL A 152 -27.59 -4.74 -22.60
C VAL A 152 -28.35 -5.93 -21.97
N LYS A 153 -27.62 -6.95 -21.51
CA LYS A 153 -28.12 -8.00 -20.60
C LYS A 153 -27.39 -7.91 -19.25
N GLY A 154 -28.13 -8.05 -18.15
CA GLY A 154 -27.59 -7.99 -16.80
C GLY A 154 -27.21 -9.35 -16.20
N SER A 155 -26.47 -9.31 -15.09
CA SER A 155 -26.04 -10.46 -14.30
C SER A 155 -26.60 -10.37 -12.87
N ASN A 156 -26.75 -11.52 -12.21
CA ASN A 156 -27.30 -11.65 -10.85
C ASN A 156 -26.23 -12.18 -9.89
N PRO A 157 -25.95 -11.53 -8.74
CA PRO A 157 -24.93 -11.99 -7.80
C PRO A 157 -25.49 -13.00 -6.80
N GLN A 158 -24.81 -14.14 -6.63
CA GLN A 158 -24.97 -15.01 -5.46
C GLN A 158 -23.66 -15.05 -4.68
N SER A 159 -23.74 -14.86 -3.36
CA SER A 159 -22.59 -14.98 -2.47
C SER A 159 -22.23 -16.45 -2.24
N HIS A 160 -20.93 -16.72 -2.35
CA HIS A 160 -20.22 -18.07 -2.44
C HIS A 160 -17.98 -19.00 -0.60
N PRO A 161 -17.05 -20.09 -0.62
CA PRO A 161 -15.71 -20.09 0.11
C PRO A 161 -14.35 -20.31 -0.63
N MET A 162 -13.29 -19.76 -0.02
CA MET A 162 -11.97 -19.29 -0.53
C MET A 162 -10.94 -20.31 -1.17
N ILE A 163 -10.17 -19.89 -2.21
CA ILE A 163 -9.14 -20.64 -3.01
C ILE A 163 -8.00 -19.72 -3.53
N ASN A 164 -6.78 -20.20 -3.77
CA ASN A 164 -5.67 -19.35 -4.25
C ASN A 164 -5.55 -19.23 -5.80
N THR A 165 -5.90 -18.07 -6.37
CA THR A 165 -5.25 -17.56 -7.61
C THR A 165 -3.91 -16.89 -7.28
N ALA A 166 -3.09 -16.64 -8.32
CA ALA A 166 -1.88 -15.82 -8.20
C ALA A 166 -1.93 -14.62 -9.18
N GLU A 167 -2.36 -13.45 -8.69
CA GLU A 167 -2.10 -12.19 -9.38
C GLU A 167 -0.59 -11.86 -9.30
N ARG A 168 0.11 -11.94 -10.44
CA ARG A 168 1.56 -11.67 -10.50
C ARG A 168 1.83 -10.18 -10.62
N GLN A 169 1.86 -9.50 -9.47
CA GLN A 169 2.26 -8.09 -9.40
C GLN A 169 3.77 -7.95 -9.65
N ILE A 170 4.15 -7.16 -10.66
CA ILE A 170 5.55 -6.83 -10.95
C ILE A 170 6.04 -5.82 -9.90
N LEU A 171 6.84 -6.29 -8.94
CA LEU A 171 7.50 -5.41 -7.98
C LEU A 171 8.95 -5.14 -8.42
N LEU A 172 9.24 -3.88 -8.74
CA LEU A 172 10.59 -3.40 -8.98
C LEU A 172 11.31 -3.21 -7.64
N ALA A 173 12.24 -4.11 -7.32
CA ALA A 173 13.05 -4.00 -6.12
C ALA A 173 14.29 -3.14 -6.40
N ILE A 174 14.43 -2.05 -5.65
CA ILE A 174 15.66 -1.26 -5.59
C ILE A 174 16.77 -2.15 -5.04
N VAL A 175 17.85 -2.33 -5.81
CA VAL A 175 19.08 -2.97 -5.34
C VAL A 175 20.03 -1.88 -4.84
N ASN A 176 20.71 -2.13 -3.73
CA ASN A 176 21.69 -1.23 -3.10
C ASN A 176 21.19 0.14 -2.58
N GLY A 177 19.89 0.45 -2.67
CA GLY A 177 19.28 1.64 -2.06
C GLY A 177 19.22 2.90 -2.95
N GLU A 178 19.69 2.82 -4.20
CA GLU A 178 19.56 3.89 -5.19
C GLU A 178 18.09 4.14 -5.58
N PRO A 179 17.62 5.40 -5.73
CA PRO A 179 16.24 5.68 -6.07
C PRO A 179 15.90 5.20 -7.50
N LEU A 180 14.73 4.55 -7.65
CA LEU A 180 14.25 4.00 -8.92
C LEU A 180 14.13 5.04 -10.05
N TYR A 181 13.88 6.30 -9.67
CA TYR A 181 13.78 7.46 -10.55
C TYR A 181 14.85 8.47 -10.17
N ARG A 182 15.48 9.09 -11.17
CA ARG A 182 16.54 10.07 -10.95
C ARG A 182 15.97 11.41 -10.51
N THR A 183 16.75 12.21 -9.76
CA THR A 183 16.30 13.51 -9.24
C THR A 183 16.03 14.56 -10.33
N GLU A 184 16.53 14.38 -11.54
CA GLU A 184 16.17 15.19 -12.71
C GLU A 184 14.83 14.82 -13.38
N GLN A 185 14.17 13.71 -13.00
CA GLN A 185 12.89 13.31 -13.61
C GLN A 185 11.70 14.02 -12.99
N THR A 186 10.81 14.54 -13.84
CA THR A 186 9.55 15.16 -13.40
C THR A 186 8.49 14.10 -13.07
N ALA A 187 7.61 14.41 -12.11
CA ALA A 187 6.46 13.57 -11.76
C ALA A 187 5.58 13.24 -13.00
N THR A 188 5.51 14.14 -13.97
CA THR A 188 4.79 13.91 -15.25
C THR A 188 5.47 12.85 -16.13
N SER A 189 6.81 12.76 -16.14
CA SER A 189 7.50 11.67 -16.84
C SER A 189 7.27 10.34 -16.13
N ILE A 190 7.46 10.33 -14.81
CA ILE A 190 7.25 9.15 -13.95
C ILE A 190 5.82 8.60 -14.12
N ALA A 191 4.81 9.46 -14.04
CA ALA A 191 3.41 9.07 -14.24
C ALA A 191 3.13 8.53 -15.64
N LYS A 192 3.77 9.10 -16.68
CA LYS A 192 3.60 8.66 -18.07
C LYS A 192 4.24 7.29 -18.33
N ASP A 193 5.37 7.01 -17.71
CA ASP A 193 6.02 5.71 -17.84
C ASP A 193 5.32 4.64 -16.97
N VAL A 194 4.85 4.97 -15.77
CA VAL A 194 3.93 4.10 -15.00
C VAL A 194 2.63 3.83 -15.77
N GLN A 195 2.04 4.82 -16.41
CA GLN A 195 0.82 4.65 -17.22
C GLN A 195 1.04 3.74 -18.44
N ARG A 196 2.24 3.77 -19.04
CA ARG A 196 2.62 2.84 -20.12
C ARG A 196 2.72 1.39 -19.65
N LEU A 197 3.11 1.15 -18.39
CA LEU A 197 3.20 -0.19 -17.81
C LEU A 197 1.82 -0.74 -17.40
N ASN A 198 0.86 0.13 -17.09
CA ASN A 198 -0.51 -0.22 -16.69
C ASN A 198 -1.43 -0.60 -17.87
N SER A 199 -0.99 -1.51 -18.74
CA SER A 199 -1.82 -2.12 -19.77
C SER A 199 -1.59 -3.64 -19.82
N ALA A 200 -2.63 -4.42 -20.12
CA ALA A 200 -2.51 -5.89 -20.21
C ALA A 200 -1.50 -6.34 -21.28
N ALA A 201 -1.37 -5.57 -22.37
CA ALA A 201 -0.35 -5.81 -23.40
C ALA A 201 1.07 -5.52 -22.87
N SER A 202 1.24 -4.46 -22.09
CA SER A 202 2.51 -4.10 -21.46
C SER A 202 2.93 -5.11 -20.40
N ALA A 203 1.99 -5.57 -19.57
CA ALA A 203 2.21 -6.63 -18.59
C ALA A 203 2.62 -7.93 -19.29
N LYS A 204 1.91 -8.36 -20.34
CA LYS A 204 2.29 -9.54 -21.12
C LYS A 204 3.66 -9.39 -21.79
N TRP A 205 3.97 -8.23 -22.36
CA TRP A 205 5.29 -7.95 -22.96
C TRP A 205 6.42 -8.09 -21.93
N LEU A 206 6.23 -7.54 -20.72
CA LEU A 206 7.17 -7.69 -19.59
C LEU A 206 7.31 -9.12 -19.05
N TRP A 207 6.48 -10.08 -19.45
CA TRP A 207 6.58 -11.47 -18.97
C TRP A 207 7.44 -12.37 -19.86
N GLU A 208 7.81 -11.91 -21.06
CA GLU A 208 8.77 -12.59 -21.92
C GLU A 208 10.20 -12.24 -21.44
N ASP A 209 11.03 -13.24 -21.16
CA ASP A 209 12.34 -13.05 -20.52
C ASP A 209 13.27 -12.11 -21.31
N GLU A 210 13.26 -12.20 -22.65
CA GLU A 210 14.01 -11.31 -23.54
C GLU A 210 13.64 -9.82 -23.36
N ASN A 211 12.37 -9.53 -23.06
CA ASN A 211 11.87 -8.18 -22.80
C ASN A 211 12.16 -7.72 -21.37
N GLN A 212 12.24 -8.63 -20.39
CA GLN A 212 12.63 -8.29 -19.01
C GLN A 212 14.06 -7.74 -18.98
N ASP A 213 15.02 -8.43 -19.60
CA ASP A 213 16.38 -7.93 -19.75
C ASP A 213 16.40 -6.60 -20.51
N HIS A 214 15.63 -6.48 -21.60
CA HIS A 214 15.60 -5.24 -22.37
C HIS A 214 15.00 -4.04 -21.60
N PHE A 215 14.04 -4.30 -20.71
CA PHE A 215 13.42 -3.30 -19.84
C PHE A 215 14.34 -2.91 -18.67
N LEU A 216 14.96 -3.87 -17.98
CA LEU A 216 15.90 -3.61 -16.88
C LEU A 216 17.13 -2.83 -17.36
N ASN A 217 17.68 -3.17 -18.52
CA ASN A 217 18.75 -2.39 -19.14
C ASN A 217 18.30 -0.97 -19.51
N ALA A 218 17.04 -0.76 -19.92
CA ALA A 218 16.50 0.56 -20.26
C ALA A 218 16.27 1.48 -19.04
N LEU A 219 16.09 0.93 -17.83
CA LEU A 219 16.03 1.72 -16.59
C LEU A 219 17.40 2.34 -16.24
N GLY A 220 18.51 1.73 -16.68
CA GLY A 220 19.86 2.24 -16.45
C GLY A 220 20.30 2.23 -14.97
N THR A 221 19.61 1.46 -14.13
CA THR A 221 19.85 1.28 -12.69
C THR A 221 19.80 -0.21 -12.33
N PRO A 222 20.53 -0.68 -11.30
CA PRO A 222 20.45 -2.07 -10.85
C PRO A 222 19.10 -2.31 -10.16
N VAL A 223 18.15 -2.87 -10.90
CA VAL A 223 16.80 -3.21 -10.45
C VAL A 223 16.57 -4.70 -10.65
N GLU A 224 15.96 -5.36 -9.66
CA GLU A 224 15.60 -6.78 -9.74
C GLU A 224 14.07 -6.91 -9.88
N MET A 225 13.61 -7.54 -10.97
CA MET A 225 12.18 -7.74 -11.20
C MET A 225 11.69 -9.00 -10.49
N LYS A 226 10.87 -8.85 -9.43
CA LYS A 226 10.47 -9.97 -8.57
C LYS A 226 9.08 -10.48 -8.87
N ASN A 227 9.01 -11.70 -9.42
CA ASN A 227 7.79 -12.50 -9.48
C ASN A 227 7.28 -12.79 -8.06
N ARG A 228 6.20 -12.13 -7.66
CA ARG A 228 5.49 -12.43 -6.40
C ARG A 228 4.36 -13.41 -6.66
N ILE A 229 4.39 -14.53 -5.93
CA ILE A 229 3.24 -15.43 -5.81
C ILE A 229 2.40 -14.92 -4.64
N HIS A 230 1.17 -14.52 -4.92
CA HIS A 230 0.23 -14.08 -3.91
C HIS A 230 -0.74 -15.22 -3.57
N SER A 231 -0.98 -15.45 -2.28
CA SER A 231 -2.11 -16.24 -1.79
C SER A 231 -3.38 -15.39 -1.88
N VAL A 232 -4.02 -15.36 -3.06
CA VAL A 232 -5.40 -14.86 -3.18
C VAL A 232 -6.33 -15.85 -2.47
N ILE A 233 -7.57 -15.45 -2.17
CA ILE A 233 -8.55 -16.37 -1.59
C ILE A 233 -9.92 -16.18 -2.27
N VAL A 234 -9.97 -16.57 -3.55
CA VAL A 234 -11.12 -16.67 -4.48
C VAL A 234 -12.24 -17.45 -3.83
N PRO A 235 -13.35 -16.83 -3.45
CA PRO A 235 -14.39 -17.57 -2.79
C PRO A 235 -15.24 -18.28 -3.86
N PHE A 236 -15.16 -19.62 -3.90
CA PHE A 236 -16.29 -20.58 -3.79
C PHE A 236 -16.05 -21.96 -4.44
N VAL A 237 -15.19 -22.76 -3.79
CA VAL A 237 -14.97 -24.18 -4.10
C VAL A 237 -15.79 -25.11 -3.18
N PRO A 238 -16.52 -26.10 -3.74
CA PRO A 238 -17.01 -27.24 -2.99
C PRO A 238 -15.87 -28.05 -2.35
N ILE A 239 -16.05 -28.54 -1.13
CA ILE A 239 -15.11 -29.47 -0.47
C ILE A 239 -14.89 -30.81 -1.22
N SER A 240 -15.69 -31.07 -2.25
CA SER A 240 -15.56 -32.19 -3.18
C SER A 240 -14.84 -31.85 -4.50
N SER A 241 -14.40 -30.61 -4.70
CA SER A 241 -13.56 -30.26 -5.85
C SER A 241 -12.22 -30.99 -5.78
N PRO A 242 -11.78 -31.63 -6.87
CA PRO A 242 -10.51 -32.36 -6.87
C PRO A 242 -9.35 -31.37 -7.06
N VAL A 243 -9.03 -30.60 -6.02
CA VAL A 243 -7.98 -29.57 -6.05
C VAL A 243 -6.61 -30.15 -6.40
N ASP A 244 -6.34 -31.40 -6.02
CA ASP A 244 -5.12 -32.15 -6.36
C ASP A 244 -5.06 -32.63 -7.82
N ASN A 245 -6.13 -32.46 -8.60
CA ASN A 245 -6.19 -32.87 -10.00
C ASN A 245 -5.78 -31.71 -10.91
N THR A 246 -4.59 -31.80 -11.51
CA THR A 246 -4.06 -30.83 -12.47
C THR A 246 -5.05 -30.48 -13.59
N ASN A 247 -5.86 -31.43 -14.07
CA ASN A 247 -6.83 -31.17 -15.14
C ASN A 247 -7.98 -30.26 -14.67
N TRP A 248 -8.35 -30.32 -13.39
CA TRP A 248 -9.34 -29.41 -12.81
C TRP A 248 -8.75 -28.01 -12.61
N LEU A 249 -7.48 -27.90 -12.19
CA LEU A 249 -6.76 -26.62 -12.12
C LEU A 249 -6.62 -25.96 -13.51
N ARG A 250 -6.29 -26.71 -14.56
CA ARG A 250 -6.24 -26.21 -15.96
C ARG A 250 -7.61 -25.78 -16.48
N ALA A 251 -8.67 -26.50 -16.14
CA ALA A 251 -10.04 -26.09 -16.48
C ALA A 251 -10.42 -24.77 -15.80
N LEU A 252 -10.05 -24.58 -14.52
CA LEU A 252 -10.32 -23.35 -13.78
C LEU A 252 -9.44 -22.18 -14.23
N GLU A 253 -8.20 -22.43 -14.67
CA GLU A 253 -7.38 -21.42 -15.37
C GLU A 253 -8.08 -20.94 -16.65
N LEU A 254 -8.50 -21.88 -17.52
CA LEU A 254 -9.20 -21.59 -18.77
C LEU A 254 -10.55 -20.88 -18.57
N GLU A 255 -11.31 -21.23 -17.53
CA GLU A 255 -12.61 -20.61 -17.19
C GLU A 255 -12.47 -19.16 -16.71
N ASN A 256 -11.28 -18.75 -16.26
CA ASN A 256 -11.00 -17.41 -15.71
C ASN A 256 -10.03 -16.59 -16.59
N ASP A 257 -9.82 -16.98 -17.86
CA ASP A 257 -8.86 -16.38 -18.80
C ASP A 257 -7.42 -16.27 -18.24
N LEU A 258 -7.03 -17.20 -17.34
CA LEU A 258 -5.71 -17.22 -16.71
C LEU A 258 -4.69 -17.96 -17.58
N PRO A 259 -3.41 -17.53 -17.60
CA PRO A 259 -2.34 -18.26 -18.25
C PRO A 259 -2.13 -19.66 -17.65
N ASP A 260 -1.76 -20.63 -18.50
CA ASP A 260 -1.40 -22.00 -18.08
C ASP A 260 -0.36 -21.98 -16.93
N ASN A 261 -0.60 -22.76 -15.88
CA ASN A 261 0.26 -22.85 -14.69
C ASN A 261 0.31 -21.55 -13.85
N SER A 262 -0.73 -20.72 -13.89
CA SER A 262 -0.91 -19.62 -12.94
C SER A 262 -1.36 -20.10 -11.55
N ILE A 263 -2.04 -21.24 -11.47
CA ILE A 263 -2.51 -21.85 -10.23
C ILE A 263 -1.62 -23.06 -9.91
N SER A 264 -1.07 -23.08 -8.69
CA SER A 264 -0.27 -24.18 -8.16
C SER A 264 -0.64 -24.48 -6.71
N LEU A 265 -0.66 -25.76 -6.37
CA LEU A 265 -0.79 -26.20 -4.97
C LEU A 265 0.52 -25.94 -4.24
N VAL A 266 0.47 -25.11 -3.20
CA VAL A 266 1.52 -25.02 -2.19
C VAL A 266 1.48 -26.32 -1.38
N LYS A 267 2.64 -26.98 -1.24
CA LYS A 267 2.85 -28.19 -0.43
C LYS A 267 3.37 -27.85 0.95
#